data_AF-A0A8J5CH99-F1
#
_entry.id   AF-A0A8J5CH99-F1
#
_cell.length_a   1.000
_cell.length_b   1.000
_cell.length_c   1.000
_cell.angle_alpha   90.00
_cell.angle_beta   90.00
_cell.angle_gamma   90.00
#
_symmetry.space_group_name_H-M   'P 1'
#
loop_
_entity.id
_entity.type
_entity.pdbx_description
1 polymer ?
#
loop_
_entity_poly.entity_id
_entity_poly.type
_entity_poly.pdbx_seq_one_letter_code
_entity_poly.pdbx_strand_id
1 'polypeptide(L)'
;MELSGLRAPERQYSMTENFVHVQGSWCVEGRYPQDLLHLWDLYKEEKGSENDRPDMFPDTQLYIVLEFGHGGRDLESFVFNNARDLMAVFVQIAYSLAVAEEALEFEHRDLHWGNVLVAPTTESKIDFKLGGETYTLNTHGLKATVIDFTLSRIKLPHCIVFNNLAEDPSLFTSEGDYQFEVYRQMQHTNNDKWETFKPYTNVLWLHYLLVKMSSECYIKNNKTKLHRAHLPLLTKMRDAMLGHESATRFVLNRES
;
A
#
# COMPACT_ATOMS: atom_id res chain seq x y z
N MET A 1 -19.45 3.18 1.79
CA MET A 1 -18.55 2.28 2.53
C MET A 1 -17.14 2.61 2.09
N GLU A 2 -16.26 3.01 2.99
CA GLU A 2 -14.88 3.42 2.67
C GLU A 2 -13.84 2.40 3.18
N LEU A 3 -12.60 2.49 2.69
CA LEU A 3 -11.49 1.59 3.04
C LEU A 3 -11.16 1.60 4.54
N SER A 4 -11.05 2.78 5.15
CA SER A 4 -10.89 2.98 6.60
C SER A 4 -11.97 2.26 7.41
N GLY A 5 -13.18 2.14 6.86
CA GLY A 5 -14.28 1.43 7.49
C GLY A 5 -14.05 -0.09 7.62
N LEU A 6 -13.14 -0.69 6.85
CA LEU A 6 -12.83 -2.14 6.93
C LEU A 6 -12.24 -2.56 8.28
N ARG A 7 -11.83 -1.60 9.11
CA ARG A 7 -11.29 -1.80 10.47
C ARG A 7 -12.33 -2.30 11.48
N ALA A 8 -13.62 -2.14 11.18
CA ALA A 8 -14.72 -2.41 12.11
C ALA A 8 -14.87 -3.91 12.43
N PRO A 9 -14.61 -4.38 13.67
CA PRO A 9 -14.59 -5.79 14.02
C PRO A 9 -15.97 -6.48 13.94
N GLU A 10 -17.05 -5.72 14.07
CA GLU A 10 -18.45 -6.14 13.90
C GLU A 10 -18.80 -6.52 12.45
N ARG A 11 -17.91 -6.26 11.48
CA ARG A 11 -18.11 -6.72 10.11
C ARG A 11 -18.10 -8.24 10.06
N GLN A 12 -19.18 -8.79 9.52
CA GLN A 12 -19.36 -10.23 9.43
C GLN A 12 -18.52 -10.85 8.31
N TYR A 13 -18.37 -10.16 7.17
CA TYR A 13 -17.81 -10.77 5.95
C TYR A 13 -16.39 -10.33 5.58
N SER A 14 -16.05 -9.05 5.77
CA SER A 14 -14.78 -8.47 5.31
C SER A 14 -14.21 -7.52 6.35
N MET A 15 -13.00 -7.79 6.85
CA MET A 15 -12.35 -6.98 7.89
C MET A 15 -10.82 -7.01 7.74
N THR A 16 -10.20 -5.83 7.79
CA THR A 16 -8.75 -5.64 7.86
C THR A 16 -8.46 -4.28 8.49
N GLU A 17 -7.37 -4.18 9.24
CA GLU A 17 -6.93 -2.93 9.86
C GLU A 17 -5.65 -2.32 9.26
N ASN A 18 -5.20 -2.87 8.15
CA ASN A 18 -3.94 -2.54 7.50
C ASN A 18 -4.07 -1.47 6.40
N PHE A 19 -5.24 -0.84 6.22
CA PHE A 19 -5.32 0.44 5.51
C PHE A 19 -5.21 1.58 6.52
N VAL A 20 -4.56 2.67 6.11
CA VAL A 20 -4.38 3.83 6.99
C VAL A 20 -5.70 4.32 7.57
N HIS A 21 -5.68 4.60 8.87
CA HIS A 21 -6.84 5.13 9.56
C HIS A 21 -6.91 6.63 9.35
N VAL A 22 -7.99 7.11 8.73
CA VAL A 22 -8.33 8.53 8.67
C VAL A 22 -8.91 8.92 10.03
N GLN A 23 -8.20 9.77 10.77
CA GLN A 23 -8.62 10.29 12.07
C GLN A 23 -9.47 11.55 11.91
N GLY A 24 -9.19 12.36 10.89
CA GLY A 24 -9.98 13.52 10.55
C GLY A 24 -9.66 14.07 9.16
N SER A 25 -10.59 14.86 8.63
CA SER A 25 -10.44 15.57 7.37
C SER A 25 -11.07 16.96 7.46
N TRP A 26 -10.35 17.96 6.95
CA TRP A 26 -10.80 19.35 6.96
C TRP A 26 -10.48 20.04 5.64
N CYS A 27 -11.39 20.92 5.21
CA CYS A 27 -11.07 21.95 4.24
C CYS A 27 -10.73 23.22 5.03
N VAL A 28 -9.51 23.71 4.88
CA VAL A 28 -9.01 24.88 5.61
C VAL A 28 -8.62 25.98 4.63
N GLU A 29 -8.73 27.23 5.06
CA GLU A 29 -8.36 28.42 4.30
C GLU A 29 -7.27 29.18 5.05
N GLY A 30 -6.22 29.62 4.36
CA GLY A 30 -5.16 30.41 4.99
C GLY A 30 -3.85 30.35 4.23
N ARG A 31 -2.83 31.05 4.76
CA ARG A 31 -1.44 30.85 4.35
C ARG A 31 -0.87 29.59 4.97
N TYR A 32 0.22 29.08 4.40
CA TYR A 32 0.98 28.00 5.03
C TYR A 32 1.50 28.43 6.42
N PRO A 33 1.20 27.70 7.50
CA PRO A 33 1.60 28.09 8.85
C PRO A 33 3.11 28.24 8.99
N GLN A 34 3.55 29.29 9.70
CA GLN A 34 4.97 29.62 9.86
C GLN A 34 5.77 28.48 10.52
N ASP A 35 5.17 27.77 11.47
CA ASP A 35 5.79 26.62 12.13
C ASP A 35 6.01 25.45 11.16
N LEU A 36 5.07 25.23 10.23
CA LEU A 36 5.21 24.20 9.20
C LEU A 36 6.24 24.59 8.14
N LEU A 37 6.35 25.88 7.80
CA LEU A 37 7.42 26.38 6.93
C LEU A 37 8.80 26.14 7.57
N HIS A 38 8.94 26.39 8.87
CA HIS A 38 10.18 26.11 9.59
C HIS A 38 10.54 24.62 9.56
N LEU A 39 9.56 23.74 9.81
CA LEU A 39 9.77 22.28 9.73
C LEU A 39 10.13 21.82 8.31
N TRP A 40 9.55 22.45 7.29
CA TRP A 40 9.89 22.17 5.89
C TRP A 40 11.34 22.58 5.58
N ASP A 41 11.79 23.74 6.05
CA ASP A 41 13.17 24.21 5.88
C ASP A 41 14.17 23.24 6.54
N LEU A 42 13.90 22.82 7.78
CA LEU A 42 14.70 21.81 8.48
C LEU A 42 14.77 20.49 7.71
N TYR A 43 13.64 20.01 7.20
CA TYR A 43 13.61 18.79 6.40
C TYR A 43 14.44 18.92 5.12
N LYS A 44 14.31 20.04 4.41
CA LYS A 44 15.08 20.30 3.17
C LYS A 44 16.58 20.36 3.44
N GLU A 45 17.00 20.96 4.55
CA GLU A 45 18.41 20.99 4.94
C GLU A 45 18.97 19.59 5.25
N GLU A 46 18.19 18.73 5.92
CA GLU A 46 18.63 17.39 6.33
C GLU A 46 18.54 16.34 5.22
N LYS A 47 17.51 16.41 4.37
CA LYS A 47 17.13 15.34 3.43
C LYS A 47 17.10 15.79 1.97
N GLY A 48 17.07 17.09 1.72
CA GLY A 48 16.68 17.64 0.42
C GLY A 48 15.15 17.61 0.23
N SER A 49 14.68 18.35 -0.77
CA SER A 49 13.29 18.30 -1.22
C SER A 49 13.24 18.72 -2.68
N GLU A 50 12.49 17.96 -3.49
CA GLU A 50 12.19 18.32 -4.89
C GLU A 50 11.02 19.30 -4.99
N ASN A 51 10.29 19.52 -3.89
CA ASN A 51 9.15 20.42 -3.87
C ASN A 51 9.59 21.89 -3.72
N ASP A 52 8.77 22.79 -4.24
CA ASP A 52 8.87 24.20 -3.92
C ASP A 52 8.52 24.46 -2.45
N ARG A 53 9.18 25.46 -1.86
CA ARG A 53 8.83 25.92 -0.51
C ARG A 53 7.40 26.47 -0.53
N PRO A 54 6.47 26.00 0.32
CA PRO A 54 5.04 26.34 0.19
C PRO A 54 4.68 27.72 0.77
N ASP A 55 5.53 28.73 0.60
CA ASP A 55 5.34 30.09 1.14
C ASP A 55 4.70 31.08 0.16
N MET A 56 4.44 30.65 -1.07
CA MET A 56 3.86 31.47 -2.14
C MET A 56 2.34 31.67 -2.02
N PHE A 57 1.67 30.90 -1.16
CA PHE A 57 0.21 30.85 -1.14
C PHE A 57 -0.44 32.03 -0.39
N PRO A 58 -1.52 32.63 -0.94
CA PRO A 58 -2.23 33.73 -0.29
C PRO A 58 -3.05 33.25 0.91
N ASP A 59 -3.59 34.19 1.68
CA ASP A 59 -4.48 33.92 2.81
C ASP A 59 -5.83 33.31 2.43
N THR A 60 -6.21 33.39 1.15
CA THR A 60 -7.41 32.76 0.59
C THR A 60 -7.17 31.36 0.01
N GLN A 61 -5.96 30.80 0.16
CA GLN A 61 -5.67 29.47 -0.38
C GLN A 61 -6.46 28.41 0.40
N LEU A 62 -7.12 27.51 -0.34
CA LEU A 62 -7.79 26.35 0.24
C LEU A 62 -6.87 25.13 0.24
N TYR A 63 -6.88 24.37 1.34
CA TYR A 63 -6.19 23.09 1.49
C TYR A 63 -7.14 22.03 2.01
N ILE A 64 -6.90 20.79 1.59
CA ILE A 64 -7.46 19.61 2.26
C ILE A 64 -6.39 19.06 3.21
N VAL A 65 -6.74 19.00 4.50
CA VAL A 65 -5.89 18.42 5.55
C VAL A 65 -6.49 17.08 5.94
N LEU A 66 -5.70 16.02 5.77
CA LEU A 66 -6.05 14.67 6.19
C LEU A 66 -5.15 14.27 7.36
N GLU A 67 -5.74 13.98 8.52
CA GLU A 67 -5.02 13.46 9.67
C GLU A 67 -5.11 11.94 9.66
N PHE A 68 -3.95 11.29 9.74
CA PHE A 68 -3.82 9.84 9.63
C PHE A 68 -3.16 9.25 10.87
N GLY A 69 -3.57 8.04 11.25
CA GLY A 69 -2.83 7.24 12.23
C GLY A 69 -1.39 6.97 11.76
N HIS A 70 -0.41 7.10 12.66
CA HIS A 70 1.00 6.90 12.33
C HIS A 70 1.27 5.43 11.91
N GLY A 71 1.48 5.20 10.61
CA GLY A 71 1.69 3.86 10.03
C GLY A 71 3.13 3.31 10.11
N GLY A 72 4.11 4.16 10.43
CA GLY A 72 5.52 3.76 10.59
C GLY A 72 6.42 4.43 9.57
N ARG A 73 7.39 3.69 9.05
CA ARG A 73 8.26 4.13 7.94
C ARG A 73 7.91 3.36 6.68
N ASP A 74 8.08 3.96 5.52
CA ASP A 74 7.91 3.29 4.24
C ASP A 74 8.83 2.07 4.08
N LEU A 75 8.43 1.13 3.22
CA LEU A 75 9.13 -0.13 3.01
C LEU A 75 10.53 0.07 2.42
N GLU A 76 10.73 1.12 1.63
CA GLU A 76 12.02 1.49 1.02
C GLU A 76 13.05 1.87 2.08
N SER A 77 12.66 2.65 3.10
CA SER A 77 13.54 3.13 4.17
C SER A 77 13.59 2.23 5.41
N PHE A 78 12.71 1.23 5.52
CA PHE A 78 12.63 0.34 6.68
C PHE A 78 13.78 -0.67 6.74
N VAL A 79 14.30 -0.91 7.96
CA VAL A 79 15.39 -1.86 8.22
C VAL A 79 14.84 -3.16 8.78
N PHE A 80 14.79 -4.19 7.95
CA PHE A 80 14.31 -5.53 8.35
C PHE A 80 15.41 -6.33 9.05
N ASN A 81 15.04 -7.19 10.00
CA ASN A 81 16.05 -8.07 10.61
C ASN A 81 16.41 -9.21 9.67
N ASN A 82 15.44 -9.83 9.00
CA ASN A 82 15.62 -11.04 8.18
C ASN A 82 14.42 -11.25 7.23
N ALA A 83 14.49 -12.25 6.35
CA ALA A 83 13.45 -12.49 5.34
C ALA A 83 12.09 -12.95 5.92
N ARG A 84 12.02 -13.47 7.15
CA ARG A 84 10.73 -13.76 7.80
C ARG A 84 9.94 -12.48 8.05
N ASP A 85 10.62 -11.41 8.44
CA ASP A 85 10.00 -10.12 8.74
C ASP A 85 9.38 -9.53 7.45
N LEU A 86 10.11 -9.59 6.33
CA LEU A 86 9.61 -9.22 5.00
C LEU A 86 8.40 -10.06 4.60
N MET A 87 8.48 -11.38 4.77
CA MET A 87 7.36 -12.28 4.47
C MET A 87 6.14 -11.95 5.32
N ALA A 88 6.30 -11.67 6.62
CA ALA A 88 5.19 -11.31 7.51
C ALA A 88 4.47 -10.03 7.05
N VAL A 89 5.22 -9.01 6.65
CA VAL A 89 4.68 -7.76 6.09
C VAL A 89 3.97 -8.02 4.77
N PHE A 90 4.60 -8.78 3.86
CA PHE A 90 4.02 -9.12 2.56
C PHE A 90 2.67 -9.84 2.68
N VAL A 91 2.56 -10.84 3.56
CA VAL A 91 1.31 -11.59 3.73
C VAL A 91 0.19 -10.71 4.27
N GLN A 92 0.49 -9.80 5.21
CA GLN A 92 -0.50 -8.82 5.70
C GLN A 92 -1.04 -7.96 4.55
N ILE A 93 -0.17 -7.46 3.68
CA ILE A 93 -0.58 -6.63 2.53
C ILE A 93 -1.47 -7.44 1.57
N ALA A 94 -1.08 -8.66 1.23
CA ALA A 94 -1.86 -9.52 0.34
C ALA A 94 -3.27 -9.81 0.89
N TYR A 95 -3.38 -10.14 2.18
CA TYR A 95 -4.68 -10.31 2.83
C TYR A 95 -5.51 -9.02 2.86
N SER A 96 -4.87 -7.87 3.08
CA SER A 96 -5.55 -6.58 3.09
C SER A 96 -6.16 -6.23 1.73
N LEU A 97 -5.41 -6.47 0.66
CA LEU A 97 -5.92 -6.30 -0.70
C LEU A 97 -7.04 -7.28 -1.00
N ALA A 98 -6.92 -8.55 -0.62
CA ALA A 98 -7.98 -9.55 -0.80
C ALA A 98 -9.30 -9.13 -0.10
N VAL A 99 -9.20 -8.65 1.14
CA VAL A 99 -10.35 -8.14 1.89
C VAL A 99 -11.01 -6.95 1.20
N ALA A 100 -10.21 -6.03 0.65
CA ALA A 100 -10.72 -4.86 -0.06
C ALA A 100 -11.26 -5.20 -1.47
N GLU A 101 -10.66 -6.17 -2.17
CA GLU A 101 -11.20 -6.74 -3.42
C GLU A 101 -12.61 -7.27 -3.20
N GLU A 102 -12.82 -8.07 -2.15
CA GLU A 102 -14.12 -8.66 -1.82
C GLU A 102 -15.15 -7.60 -1.40
N ALA A 103 -14.75 -6.67 -0.51
CA ALA A 103 -15.68 -5.72 0.08
C ALA A 103 -16.07 -4.57 -0.86
N LEU A 104 -15.14 -4.14 -1.72
CA LEU A 104 -15.21 -2.85 -2.43
C LEU A 104 -14.79 -2.95 -3.89
N GLU A 105 -14.53 -4.16 -4.42
CA GLU A 105 -13.89 -4.32 -5.73
C GLU A 105 -12.64 -3.41 -5.86
N PHE A 106 -11.82 -3.37 -4.80
CA PHE A 106 -10.71 -2.42 -4.70
C PHE A 106 -9.53 -2.78 -5.60
N GLU A 107 -8.95 -1.76 -6.21
CA GLU A 107 -7.62 -1.80 -6.83
C GLU A 107 -6.80 -0.61 -6.30
N HIS A 108 -5.59 -0.87 -5.82
CA HIS A 108 -4.73 0.21 -5.33
C HIS A 108 -4.15 1.06 -6.47
N ARG A 109 -3.70 0.38 -7.53
CA ARG A 109 -3.11 0.94 -8.76
C ARG A 109 -1.84 1.77 -8.61
N ASP A 110 -1.31 1.90 -7.40
CA ASP A 110 -0.05 2.60 -7.15
C ASP A 110 0.69 2.11 -5.90
N LEU A 111 0.69 0.81 -5.67
CA LEU A 111 1.25 0.23 -4.44
C LEU A 111 2.76 0.00 -4.58
N HIS A 112 3.50 1.08 -4.88
CA HIS A 112 4.96 1.06 -4.80
C HIS A 112 5.40 0.97 -3.33
N TRP A 113 6.67 0.66 -3.09
CA TRP A 113 7.19 0.43 -1.74
C TRP A 113 7.16 1.68 -0.83
N GLY A 114 7.00 2.87 -1.40
CA GLY A 114 6.74 4.11 -0.63
C GLY A 114 5.36 4.12 0.02
N ASN A 115 4.40 3.40 -0.58
CA ASN A 115 2.99 3.34 -0.14
C ASN A 115 2.68 2.16 0.80
N VAL A 116 3.73 1.54 1.32
CA VAL A 116 3.65 0.50 2.36
C VAL A 116 4.44 0.97 3.57
N LEU A 117 3.74 1.36 4.62
CA LEU A 117 4.37 1.70 5.89
C LEU A 117 4.50 0.46 6.78
N VAL A 118 5.57 0.42 7.58
CA VAL A 118 5.89 -0.65 8.51
C VAL A 118 6.23 -0.05 9.88
N ALA A 119 5.57 -0.56 10.91
CA ALA A 119 5.80 -0.18 12.30
C ALA A 119 6.00 -1.41 13.20
N PRO A 120 6.82 -1.32 14.26
CA PRO A 120 6.84 -2.32 15.33
C PRO A 120 5.48 -2.43 16.01
N THR A 121 5.09 -3.64 16.40
CA THR A 121 3.86 -3.90 17.18
C THR A 121 4.13 -4.90 18.32
N THR A 122 3.40 -4.74 19.42
CA THR A 122 3.37 -5.71 20.54
C THR A 122 2.35 -6.81 20.34
N GLU A 123 1.41 -6.64 19.40
CA GLU A 123 0.43 -7.66 19.04
C GLU A 123 1.13 -8.81 18.34
N SER A 124 0.99 -10.03 18.85
CA SER A 124 1.65 -11.21 18.28
C SER A 124 0.94 -11.74 17.03
N LYS A 125 -0.35 -11.41 16.89
CA LYS A 125 -1.24 -11.88 15.85
C LYS A 125 -2.11 -10.73 15.35
N ILE A 126 -2.56 -10.84 14.11
CA ILE A 126 -3.48 -9.91 13.45
C ILE A 126 -4.51 -10.72 12.65
N ASP A 127 -5.78 -10.31 12.74
CA ASP A 127 -6.91 -11.01 12.14
C ASP A 127 -7.40 -10.31 10.88
N PHE A 128 -7.76 -11.12 9.88
CA PHE A 128 -8.45 -10.71 8.66
C PHE A 128 -9.75 -11.49 8.55
N LYS A 129 -10.82 -10.85 8.08
CA LYS A 129 -12.03 -11.57 7.65
C LYS A 129 -12.19 -11.46 6.16
N LEU A 130 -12.35 -12.58 5.46
CA LEU A 130 -12.54 -12.66 4.02
C LEU A 130 -13.63 -13.69 3.75
N GLY A 131 -14.69 -13.31 3.05
CA GLY A 131 -15.84 -14.20 2.79
C GLY A 131 -16.55 -14.71 4.04
N GLY A 132 -16.41 -14.03 5.18
CA GLY A 132 -16.96 -14.46 6.49
C GLY A 132 -16.03 -15.36 7.29
N GLU A 133 -14.96 -15.88 6.68
CA GLU A 133 -13.96 -16.70 7.36
C GLU A 133 -12.88 -15.82 7.98
N THR A 134 -12.39 -16.21 9.16
CA THR A 134 -11.34 -15.48 9.89
C THR A 134 -9.98 -16.14 9.66
N TYR A 135 -9.02 -15.35 9.21
CA TYR A 135 -7.64 -15.74 8.96
C TYR A 135 -6.72 -14.98 9.90
N THR A 136 -5.98 -15.70 10.73
CA THR A 136 -5.09 -15.10 11.74
C THR A 136 -3.62 -15.28 11.35
N LEU A 137 -2.91 -14.18 11.16
CA LEU A 137 -1.48 -14.17 10.84
C LEU A 137 -0.62 -13.84 12.06
N ASN A 138 0.60 -14.38 12.12
CA ASN A 138 1.59 -13.92 13.08
C ASN A 138 2.24 -12.62 12.57
N THR A 139 2.23 -11.57 13.37
CA THR A 139 2.84 -10.27 13.02
C THR A 139 4.36 -10.33 12.98
N HIS A 140 4.95 -11.26 13.74
CA HIS A 140 6.38 -11.28 14.05
C HIS A 140 6.91 -9.94 14.57
N GLY A 141 6.06 -9.17 15.26
CA GLY A 141 6.38 -7.87 15.83
C GLY A 141 6.33 -6.71 14.84
N LEU A 142 5.80 -6.92 13.62
CA LEU A 142 5.65 -5.88 12.61
C LEU A 142 4.20 -5.79 12.09
N LYS A 143 3.72 -4.56 11.91
CA LYS A 143 2.42 -4.25 11.31
C LYS A 143 2.62 -3.46 10.03
N ALA A 144 1.97 -3.89 8.95
CA ALA A 144 1.96 -3.19 7.67
C ALA A 144 0.78 -2.23 7.58
N THR A 145 0.95 -1.07 6.95
CA THR A 145 -0.13 -0.12 6.64
C THR A 145 -0.03 0.34 5.20
N VAL A 146 -1.08 0.14 4.43
CA VAL A 146 -1.23 0.60 3.04
C VAL A 146 -1.76 2.04 3.03
N ILE A 147 -1.11 2.91 2.26
CA ILE A 147 -1.40 4.35 2.16
C ILE A 147 -1.51 4.79 0.70
N ASP A 148 -1.89 6.06 0.49
CA ASP A 148 -1.98 6.73 -0.79
C ASP A 148 -2.93 6.06 -1.81
N PHE A 149 -4.14 6.60 -1.86
CA PHE A 149 -5.20 6.08 -2.73
C PHE A 149 -5.44 6.96 -3.95
N THR A 150 -4.48 7.82 -4.32
CA THR A 150 -4.63 8.84 -5.37
C THR A 150 -5.02 8.24 -6.72
N LEU A 151 -4.46 7.06 -7.07
CA LEU A 151 -4.74 6.35 -8.32
C LEU A 151 -5.75 5.20 -8.17
N SER A 152 -6.24 4.97 -6.95
CA SER A 152 -7.04 3.78 -6.64
C SER A 152 -8.43 3.77 -7.29
N ARG A 153 -9.07 2.61 -7.23
CA ARG A 153 -10.45 2.39 -7.67
C ARG A 153 -11.22 1.59 -6.64
N ILE A 154 -12.44 2.02 -6.33
CA ILE A 154 -13.42 1.29 -5.50
C ILE A 154 -14.81 1.37 -6.12
N LYS A 155 -15.66 0.40 -5.76
CA LYS A 155 -17.10 0.43 -5.99
C LYS A 155 -17.84 0.68 -4.68
N LEU A 156 -18.65 1.72 -4.69
CA LEU A 156 -19.61 2.07 -3.64
C LEU A 156 -21.02 1.62 -4.08
N PRO A 157 -22.00 1.57 -3.16
CA PRO A 157 -23.37 1.12 -3.50
C PRO A 157 -24.04 1.85 -4.68
N HIS A 158 -23.63 3.10 -4.95
CA HIS A 158 -24.27 3.96 -5.94
C HIS A 158 -23.31 4.56 -6.99
N CYS A 159 -22.01 4.30 -6.88
CA CYS A 159 -21.03 4.84 -7.83
C CYS A 159 -19.72 4.05 -7.82
N ILE A 160 -18.91 4.26 -8.85
CA ILE A 160 -17.51 3.83 -8.90
C ILE A 160 -16.68 5.09 -8.69
N VAL A 161 -15.74 5.03 -7.75
CA VAL A 161 -14.79 6.11 -7.50
C VAL A 161 -13.43 5.61 -7.99
N PHE A 162 -12.84 6.33 -8.93
CA PHE A 162 -11.56 5.98 -9.52
C PHE A 162 -10.87 7.22 -10.07
N ASN A 163 -9.55 7.15 -10.22
CA ASN A 163 -8.79 8.11 -11.00
C ASN A 163 -8.63 7.60 -12.45
N ASN A 164 -8.82 8.48 -13.43
CA ASN A 164 -8.68 8.15 -14.84
C ASN A 164 -7.22 8.36 -15.29
N LEU A 165 -6.38 7.32 -15.17
CA LEU A 165 -4.95 7.45 -15.47
C LEU A 165 -4.66 7.72 -16.94
N ALA A 166 -5.63 7.54 -17.85
CA ALA A 166 -5.48 7.94 -19.26
C ALA A 166 -5.25 9.46 -19.43
N GLU A 167 -5.57 10.26 -18.41
CA GLU A 167 -5.35 11.71 -18.38
C GLU A 167 -3.91 12.10 -18.02
N ASP A 168 -3.08 11.13 -17.61
CA ASP A 168 -1.66 11.35 -17.30
C ASP A 168 -0.75 10.42 -18.11
N PRO A 169 -0.39 10.80 -19.36
CA PRO A 169 0.49 10.00 -20.21
C PRO A 169 1.89 9.77 -19.63
N SER A 170 2.33 10.60 -18.69
CA SER A 170 3.69 10.54 -18.14
C SER A 170 3.94 9.27 -17.31
N LEU A 171 2.88 8.72 -16.71
CA LEU A 171 2.92 7.45 -15.97
C LEU A 171 3.37 6.28 -16.87
N PHE A 172 3.07 6.32 -18.16
CA PHE A 172 3.31 5.20 -19.08
C PHE A 172 4.61 5.34 -19.89
N THR A 173 5.12 6.56 -20.04
CA THR A 173 6.36 6.86 -20.77
C THR A 173 7.60 6.91 -19.89
N SER A 174 7.41 6.96 -18.56
CA SER A 174 8.52 6.96 -17.61
C SER A 174 9.27 5.63 -17.58
N GLU A 175 10.56 5.70 -17.24
CA GLU A 175 11.51 4.58 -17.23
C GLU A 175 12.42 4.64 -15.99
N GLY A 176 13.17 3.57 -15.73
CA GLY A 176 14.19 3.53 -14.68
C GLY A 176 13.85 2.62 -13.48
N ASP A 177 12.58 2.26 -13.31
CA ASP A 177 12.13 1.32 -12.28
C ASP A 177 11.06 0.35 -12.81
N TYR A 178 10.95 -0.82 -12.19
CA TYR A 178 9.89 -1.80 -12.51
C TYR A 178 8.48 -1.23 -12.26
N GLN A 179 8.34 -0.24 -11.39
CA GLN A 179 7.11 0.51 -11.13
C GLN A 179 6.46 1.00 -12.43
N PHE A 180 7.24 1.58 -13.35
CA PHE A 180 6.70 2.11 -14.60
C PHE A 180 6.19 1.02 -15.55
N GLU A 181 6.80 -0.16 -15.48
CA GLU A 181 6.35 -1.33 -16.22
C GLU A 181 5.03 -1.90 -15.66
N VAL A 182 4.79 -1.74 -14.36
CA VAL A 182 3.49 -2.07 -13.75
C VAL A 182 2.38 -1.15 -14.30
N TYR A 183 2.60 0.16 -14.45
CA TYR A 183 1.60 1.05 -15.05
C TYR A 183 1.24 0.62 -16.48
N ARG A 184 2.25 0.31 -17.31
CA ARG A 184 2.03 -0.19 -18.68
C ARG A 184 1.27 -1.51 -18.70
N GLN A 185 1.59 -2.45 -17.81
CA GLN A 185 0.86 -3.72 -17.69
C GLN A 185 -0.59 -3.52 -17.24
N MET A 186 -0.85 -2.59 -16.31
CA MET A 186 -2.23 -2.25 -15.91
C MET A 186 -3.02 -1.65 -17.08
N GLN A 187 -2.44 -0.70 -17.81
CA GLN A 187 -3.05 -0.10 -19.00
C GLN A 187 -3.39 -1.15 -20.05
N HIS A 188 -2.48 -2.10 -20.30
CA HIS A 188 -2.74 -3.20 -21.21
C HIS A 188 -3.88 -4.11 -20.69
N THR A 189 -3.85 -4.47 -19.40
CA THR A 189 -4.82 -5.38 -18.76
C THR A 189 -6.24 -4.83 -18.79
N ASN A 190 -6.41 -3.52 -18.56
CA ASN A 190 -7.72 -2.88 -18.55
C ASN A 190 -8.13 -2.30 -19.91
N ASN A 191 -7.27 -2.37 -20.93
CA ASN A 191 -7.44 -1.72 -22.24
C ASN A 191 -7.70 -0.21 -22.13
N ASP A 192 -6.98 0.45 -21.23
CA ASP A 192 -7.10 1.87 -20.87
C ASP A 192 -8.49 2.27 -20.33
N LYS A 193 -9.27 1.30 -19.82
CA LYS A 193 -10.60 1.52 -19.22
C LYS A 193 -10.52 1.49 -17.70
N TRP A 194 -10.09 2.60 -17.12
CA TRP A 194 -9.79 2.72 -15.68
C TRP A 194 -11.01 2.63 -14.75
N GLU A 195 -12.25 2.76 -15.23
CA GLU A 195 -13.43 2.51 -14.39
C GLU A 195 -13.63 1.02 -14.09
N THR A 196 -13.18 0.15 -15.00
CA THR A 196 -13.44 -1.30 -14.92
C THR A 196 -12.69 -1.95 -13.78
N PHE A 197 -13.33 -2.92 -13.10
CA PHE A 197 -12.67 -3.70 -12.07
C PHE A 197 -11.77 -4.76 -12.70
N LYS A 198 -10.47 -4.67 -12.42
CA LYS A 198 -9.43 -5.61 -12.85
C LYS A 198 -8.53 -5.95 -11.66
N PRO A 199 -8.92 -6.89 -10.77
CA PRO A 199 -8.14 -7.17 -9.56
C PRO A 199 -6.73 -7.72 -9.85
N TYR A 200 -6.47 -8.18 -11.08
CA TYR A 200 -5.12 -8.50 -11.54
C TYR A 200 -4.13 -7.33 -11.40
N THR A 201 -4.59 -6.07 -11.38
CA THR A 201 -3.72 -4.92 -11.09
C THR A 201 -3.11 -4.99 -9.69
N ASN A 202 -3.83 -5.50 -8.69
CA ASN A 202 -3.26 -5.76 -7.35
C ASN A 202 -2.21 -6.88 -7.40
N VAL A 203 -2.38 -7.90 -8.25
CA VAL A 203 -1.37 -8.97 -8.45
C VAL A 203 -0.08 -8.40 -9.02
N LEU A 204 -0.17 -7.50 -10.00
CA LEU A 204 0.99 -6.81 -10.57
C LEU A 204 1.77 -6.04 -9.49
N TRP A 205 1.07 -5.32 -8.62
CA TRP A 205 1.69 -4.61 -7.51
C TRP A 205 2.26 -5.53 -6.41
N LEU A 206 1.57 -6.62 -6.07
CA LEU A 206 2.11 -7.63 -5.16
C LEU A 206 3.38 -8.28 -5.73
N HIS A 207 3.43 -8.50 -7.05
CA HIS A 207 4.63 -8.99 -7.72
C HIS A 207 5.76 -7.95 -7.64
N TYR A 208 5.46 -6.68 -7.92
CA TYR A 208 6.41 -5.58 -7.73
C TYR A 208 6.99 -5.54 -6.32
N LEU A 209 6.14 -5.61 -5.28
CA LEU A 209 6.60 -5.64 -3.89
C LEU A 209 7.49 -6.85 -3.62
N LEU A 210 7.16 -8.03 -4.15
CA LEU A 210 7.99 -9.22 -3.99
C LEU A 210 9.35 -9.08 -4.68
N VAL A 211 9.42 -8.42 -5.84
CA VAL A 211 10.70 -8.07 -6.48
C VAL A 211 11.51 -7.18 -5.53
N LYS A 212 10.95 -6.05 -5.09
CA LYS A 212 11.63 -5.10 -4.18
C LYS A 212 12.07 -5.74 -2.87
N MET A 213 11.21 -6.52 -2.23
CA MET A 213 11.50 -7.24 -0.98
C MET A 213 12.59 -8.31 -1.14
N SER A 214 12.73 -8.89 -2.33
CA SER A 214 13.72 -9.96 -2.57
C SER A 214 15.11 -9.44 -2.92
N SER A 215 15.23 -8.22 -3.46
CA SER A 215 16.50 -7.69 -3.97
C SER A 215 16.96 -6.35 -3.40
N GLU A 216 16.06 -5.50 -2.91
CA GLU A 216 16.37 -4.09 -2.65
C GLU A 216 16.10 -3.65 -1.20
N CYS A 217 15.17 -4.29 -0.50
CA CYS A 217 14.92 -3.98 0.92
C CYS A 217 16.16 -4.24 1.80
N TYR A 218 16.43 -3.33 2.74
CA TYR A 218 17.58 -3.46 3.63
C TYR A 218 17.35 -4.53 4.71
N ILE A 219 18.23 -5.54 4.74
CA ILE A 219 18.19 -6.65 5.70
C ILE A 219 19.45 -6.61 6.58
N LYS A 220 19.27 -6.32 7.87
CA LYS A 220 20.35 -6.23 8.85
C LYS A 220 21.07 -7.56 9.08
N ASN A 221 20.34 -8.67 9.17
CA ASN A 221 20.89 -9.99 9.55
C ASN A 221 20.61 -11.08 8.50
N ASN A 222 21.20 -10.95 7.31
CA ASN A 222 21.06 -11.89 6.20
C ASN A 222 21.73 -13.28 6.44
N LYS A 223 22.53 -13.45 7.49
CA LYS A 223 23.17 -14.74 7.84
C LYS A 223 22.34 -15.61 8.80
N THR A 224 21.15 -15.18 9.20
CA THR A 224 20.31 -15.92 10.15
C THR A 224 19.69 -17.17 9.52
N LYS A 225 19.38 -18.18 10.35
CA LYS A 225 18.61 -19.36 9.91
C LYS A 225 17.25 -18.95 9.33
N LEU A 226 16.60 -17.97 9.96
CA LEU A 226 15.32 -17.44 9.50
C LEU A 226 15.42 -16.81 8.12
N HIS A 227 16.45 -15.99 7.85
CA HIS A 227 16.67 -15.43 6.52
C HIS A 227 16.84 -16.52 5.46
N ARG A 228 17.74 -17.49 5.69
CA ARG A 228 17.98 -18.60 4.74
C ARG A 228 16.75 -19.47 4.48
N ALA A 229 15.88 -19.63 5.48
CA ALA A 229 14.66 -20.42 5.34
C ALA A 229 13.55 -19.68 4.56
N HIS A 230 13.44 -18.36 4.72
CA HIS A 230 12.30 -17.59 4.17
C HIS A 230 12.61 -16.89 2.85
N LEU A 231 13.87 -16.55 2.56
CA LEU A 231 14.22 -15.93 1.28
C LEU A 231 13.83 -16.80 0.07
N PRO A 232 14.07 -18.13 0.06
CA PRO A 232 13.59 -18.98 -1.03
C PRO A 232 12.07 -19.01 -1.16
N LEU A 233 11.34 -18.85 -0.05
CA LEU A 233 9.87 -18.80 -0.08
C LEU A 233 9.37 -17.49 -0.69
N LEU A 234 10.00 -16.35 -0.37
CA LEU A 234 9.75 -15.07 -1.02
C LEU A 234 10.01 -15.15 -2.52
N THR A 235 11.15 -15.72 -2.92
CA THR A 235 11.48 -15.95 -4.34
C THR A 235 10.45 -16.84 -5.03
N LYS A 236 10.04 -17.96 -4.39
CA LYS A 236 9.01 -18.84 -4.94
C LYS A 236 7.67 -18.13 -5.10
N MET A 237 7.26 -17.31 -4.11
CA MET A 237 6.04 -16.49 -4.20
C MET A 237 6.13 -15.47 -5.33
N ARG A 238 7.29 -14.80 -5.49
CA ARG A 238 7.54 -13.87 -6.59
C ARG A 238 7.33 -14.54 -7.93
N ASP A 239 8.01 -15.66 -8.15
CA ASP A 239 8.01 -16.36 -9.43
C ASP A 239 6.62 -16.93 -9.80
N ALA A 240 5.77 -17.19 -8.81
CA ALA A 240 4.41 -17.69 -8.99
C ALA A 240 3.33 -16.58 -9.00
N MET A 241 3.63 -15.36 -8.54
CA MET A 241 2.63 -14.33 -8.27
C MET A 241 1.77 -13.99 -9.49
N LEU A 242 2.40 -13.83 -10.66
CA LEU A 242 1.72 -13.48 -11.92
C LEU A 242 0.81 -14.61 -12.45
N GLY A 243 0.86 -15.81 -11.85
CA GLY A 243 -0.06 -16.91 -12.16
C GLY A 243 -1.42 -16.81 -11.46
N HIS A 244 -1.62 -15.83 -10.57
CA HIS A 244 -2.88 -15.61 -9.85
C HIS A 244 -3.75 -14.55 -10.54
N GLU A 245 -5.07 -14.70 -10.45
CA GLU A 245 -6.02 -13.76 -11.05
C GLU A 245 -6.30 -12.52 -10.18
N SER A 246 -6.09 -12.63 -8.86
CA SER A 246 -6.36 -11.58 -7.87
C SER A 246 -5.60 -11.82 -6.55
N ALA A 247 -5.57 -10.82 -5.66
CA ALA A 247 -5.04 -11.00 -4.31
C ALA A 247 -5.88 -12.02 -3.52
N THR A 248 -7.21 -12.01 -3.68
CA THR A 248 -8.11 -13.02 -3.10
C THR A 248 -7.74 -14.44 -3.54
N ARG A 249 -7.49 -14.68 -4.83
CA ARG A 249 -7.06 -15.99 -5.33
C ARG A 249 -5.68 -16.39 -4.81
N PHE A 250 -4.77 -15.43 -4.67
CA PHE A 250 -3.47 -15.68 -4.06
C PHE A 250 -3.59 -16.15 -2.60
N VAL A 251 -4.36 -15.45 -1.76
CA VAL A 251 -4.46 -15.81 -0.34
C VAL A 251 -5.21 -17.12 -0.12
N LEU A 252 -6.32 -17.38 -0.84
CA LEU A 252 -7.09 -18.62 -0.69
C LEU A 252 -6.30 -19.86 -1.13
N ASN A 253 -5.48 -19.77 -2.17
CA ASN A 253 -4.63 -20.87 -2.62
C ASN A 253 -3.52 -21.22 -1.62
N ARG A 254 -3.20 -20.34 -0.65
CA ARG A 254 -2.20 -20.62 0.39
C ARG A 254 -2.75 -21.42 1.55
N GLU A 255 -4.06 -21.40 1.73
CA GLU A 255 -4.78 -22.09 2.81
C GLU A 255 -5.25 -23.50 2.38
N SER A 256 -5.08 -23.83 1.10
CA SER A 256 -5.37 -25.15 0.50
C SER A 256 -4.14 -26.06 0.53
#